data_AF-A0A968U0A8-F1
#
_entry.id   AF-A0A968U0A8-F1
#
_cell.length_a   1.000
_cell.length_b   1.000
_cell.length_c   1.000
_cell.angle_alpha   90.00
_cell.angle_beta   90.00
_cell.angle_gamma   90.00
#
_symmetry.space_group_name_H-M   'P 1'
#
loop_
_entity.id
_entity.type
_entity.pdbx_description
1 polymer ?
#
loop_
_entity_poly.entity_id
_entity_poly.type
_entity_poly.pdbx_seq_one_letter_code
_entity_poly.pdbx_strand_id
1 'polypeptide(L)'
;LEAVLQQFRGPIMQVPPMYSALHHQGQRLYDLARQGQHIELEPRPVTISRLDLLAWSPDTAHLALLVECSKGTYIRALARDIWRGARLWRTPCRA
;
A
#
# COMPACT_ATOMS: atom_id res chain seq x y z
N LEU A 1 -12.27 12.91 -1.31
CA LEU A 1 -11.94 11.53 -1.73
C LEU A 1 -11.18 11.49 -3.04
N GLU A 2 -11.72 12.01 -4.16
CA GLU A 2 -11.02 11.98 -5.45
C GLU A 2 -9.62 12.62 -5.41
N ALA A 3 -9.46 13.79 -4.76
CA ALA A 3 -8.15 14.42 -4.56
C ALA A 3 -7.14 13.55 -3.80
N VAL A 4 -7.62 12.63 -2.95
CA VAL A 4 -6.76 11.64 -2.29
C VAL A 4 -6.40 10.54 -3.28
N LEU A 5 -7.37 9.98 -4.01
CA LEU A 5 -7.14 8.91 -5.00
C LEU A 5 -6.17 9.33 -6.11
N GLN A 6 -6.23 10.58 -6.58
CA GLN A 6 -5.28 11.12 -7.55
C GLN A 6 -3.81 10.95 -7.11
N GLN A 7 -3.55 11.05 -5.81
CA GLN A 7 -2.20 10.89 -5.25
C GLN A 7 -1.73 9.43 -5.23
N PHE A 8 -2.53 8.46 -5.65
CA PHE A 8 -2.11 7.05 -5.68
C PHE A 8 -2.05 6.49 -7.10
N ARG A 9 -2.38 7.29 -8.12
CA ARG A 9 -2.26 6.89 -9.53
C ARG A 9 -0.81 7.07 -10.02
N GLY A 10 -0.41 6.23 -10.97
CA GLY A 10 0.93 6.25 -11.56
C GLY A 10 2.00 5.54 -10.71
N PRO A 11 3.29 5.86 -10.92
CA PRO A 11 4.39 5.25 -10.18
C PRO A 11 4.43 5.79 -8.74
N ILE A 12 4.45 4.87 -7.79
CA ILE A 12 4.54 5.16 -6.36
C ILE A 12 5.52 4.19 -5.68
N MET A 13 5.96 4.51 -4.47
CA MET A 13 6.64 3.54 -3.62
C MET A 13 5.62 2.94 -2.66
N GLN A 14 5.79 1.69 -2.24
CA GLN A 14 4.98 1.09 -1.17
C GLN A 14 5.90 0.44 -0.16
N VAL A 15 5.64 0.70 1.12
CA VAL A 15 6.21 -0.10 2.21
C VAL A 15 5.39 -1.39 2.31
N PRO A 16 5.98 -2.57 2.07
CA PRO A 16 5.28 -3.83 2.24
C PRO A 16 4.76 -3.98 3.68
N PRO A 17 3.62 -4.64 3.91
CA PRO A 17 3.17 -4.96 5.25
C PRO A 17 4.03 -6.08 5.86
N MET A 18 4.25 -6.02 7.18
CA MET A 18 4.90 -7.10 7.95
C MET A 18 4.20 -8.45 7.75
N TYR A 19 2.87 -8.48 7.72
CA TYR A 19 2.12 -9.68 7.33
C TYR A 19 2.15 -9.88 5.81
N SER A 20 3.28 -10.28 5.26
CA SER A 20 3.45 -10.62 3.85
C SER A 20 4.35 -11.84 3.66
N ALA A 21 4.27 -12.45 2.48
CA ALA A 21 5.07 -13.59 2.09
C ALA A 21 6.50 -13.20 1.65
N LEU A 22 6.87 -11.92 1.75
CA LEU A 22 8.22 -11.46 1.43
C LEU A 22 9.22 -12.13 2.37
N HIS A 23 10.41 -12.42 1.87
CA HIS A 23 11.50 -12.93 2.70
C HIS A 23 12.42 -11.79 3.15
N HIS A 24 12.89 -11.90 4.38
CA HIS A 24 13.95 -11.09 4.94
C HIS A 24 14.93 -12.02 5.64
N GLN A 25 16.20 -11.99 5.21
CA GLN A 25 17.28 -12.80 5.79
C GLN A 25 16.94 -14.30 5.96
N GLY A 26 16.28 -14.89 4.96
CA GLY A 26 15.92 -16.31 4.97
C GLY A 26 14.63 -16.67 5.72
N GLN A 27 13.94 -15.70 6.33
CA GLN A 27 12.64 -15.92 7.00
C GLN A 27 11.52 -15.13 6.31
N ARG A 28 10.28 -15.64 6.37
CA ARG A 28 9.11 -14.90 5.85
C ARG A 28 8.73 -13.79 6.83
N LEU A 29 8.32 -12.62 6.32
CA LEU A 29 7.92 -11.52 7.18
C LEU A 29 6.72 -11.85 8.08
N TYR A 30 5.77 -12.65 7.59
CA TYR A 30 4.64 -13.05 8.43
C TYR A 30 5.05 -13.93 9.62
N ASP A 31 6.14 -14.69 9.51
CA ASP A 31 6.65 -15.50 10.63
C ASP A 31 7.24 -14.58 11.71
N LEU A 32 8.07 -13.62 11.29
CA LEU A 32 8.61 -12.57 12.16
C LEU A 32 7.49 -11.77 12.85
N ALA A 33 6.46 -11.37 12.09
CA ALA A 33 5.32 -10.62 12.61
C ALA A 33 4.54 -11.39 13.69
N ARG A 34 4.35 -12.71 13.51
CA ARG A 34 3.69 -13.58 14.50
C ARG A 34 4.50 -13.76 15.77
N GLN A 35 5.83 -13.64 15.68
CA GLN A 35 6.74 -13.65 16.83
C GLN A 35 6.79 -12.29 17.54
N GLY A 36 6.01 -11.29 17.08
CA GLY A 36 6.03 -9.93 17.62
C GLY A 36 7.27 -9.13 17.21
N GLN A 37 8.11 -9.66 16.31
CA GLN A 37 9.27 -8.96 15.79
C GLN A 37 8.82 -7.97 14.72
N HIS A 38 9.30 -6.73 14.84
CA HIS A 38 9.09 -5.70 13.85
C HIS A 38 10.41 -5.38 13.17
N ILE A 39 10.41 -5.39 11.84
CA ILE A 39 11.57 -4.97 11.07
C ILE A 39 11.23 -3.73 10.25
N GLU A 40 12.24 -2.90 10.00
CA GLU A 40 12.11 -1.81 9.06
C GLU A 40 12.14 -2.36 7.63
N LEU A 41 11.16 -1.94 6.82
CA LEU A 41 10.97 -2.44 5.47
C LEU A 41 11.22 -1.33 4.46
N GLU A 42 12.15 -1.60 3.54
CA GLU A 42 12.44 -0.69 2.44
C GLU A 42 11.23 -0.53 1.51
N PRO A 43 10.86 0.70 1.12
CA PRO A 43 9.84 0.94 0.12
C PRO A 43 10.21 0.33 -1.23
N ARG A 44 9.23 -0.24 -1.94
CA ARG A 44 9.40 -0.85 -3.26
C ARG A 44 8.57 -0.12 -4.32
N PRO A 45 9.06 0.06 -5.55
CA PRO A 45 8.32 0.73 -6.60
C PRO A 45 7.16 -0.15 -7.09
N VAL A 46 6.00 0.45 -7.27
CA VAL A 46 4.82 -0.14 -7.91
C VAL A 46 4.13 0.91 -8.77
N THR A 47 3.34 0.47 -9.74
CA THR A 47 2.56 1.38 -10.60
C THR A 47 1.09 1.05 -10.46
N ILE A 48 0.27 2.07 -10.16
CA ILE A 48 -1.19 1.97 -10.22
C ILE A 48 -1.65 2.57 -11.54
N SER A 49 -1.95 1.73 -12.53
CA SER A 49 -2.36 2.18 -13.86
C SER A 49 -3.80 2.71 -13.86
N ARG A 50 -4.65 2.18 -12.98
CA ARG A 50 -6.05 2.61 -12.83
C ARG A 50 -6.48 2.56 -11.37
N LEU A 51 -7.21 3.57 -10.95
CA LEU A 51 -7.78 3.67 -9.61
C LEU A 51 -9.09 4.43 -9.68
N ASP A 52 -10.21 3.72 -9.68
CA ASP A 52 -11.54 4.31 -9.85
C ASP A 52 -12.40 4.08 -8.62
N LEU A 53 -13.16 5.10 -8.22
CA LEU A 53 -14.17 4.98 -7.18
C LEU A 53 -15.40 4.27 -7.75
N LEU A 54 -15.76 3.12 -7.17
CA LEU A 54 -16.97 2.39 -7.53
C LEU A 54 -18.14 2.74 -6.62
N ALA A 55 -17.90 2.80 -5.30
CA ALA A 55 -18.91 3.16 -4.32
C ALA A 55 -18.29 3.73 -3.04
N TRP A 56 -19.02 4.63 -2.39
CA TRP A 56 -18.67 5.17 -1.07
C TRP A 56 -19.92 5.23 -0.19
N SER A 57 -19.89 4.51 0.92
CA SER A 57 -20.94 4.50 1.95
C SER A 57 -20.37 5.05 3.26
N PRO A 58 -20.57 6.35 3.55
CA PRO A 58 -20.02 6.98 4.75
C PRO A 58 -20.48 6.30 6.05
N ASP A 59 -21.75 5.90 6.09
CA ASP A 59 -22.43 5.38 7.29
C ASP A 59 -21.80 4.07 7.80
N THR A 60 -21.26 3.28 6.87
CA THR A 60 -20.58 1.99 7.15
C THR A 60 -19.07 2.09 6.99
N ALA A 61 -18.54 3.28 6.67
CA ALA A 61 -17.15 3.49 6.28
C ALA A 61 -16.67 2.53 5.18
N HIS A 62 -17.56 2.12 4.27
CA HIS A 62 -17.23 1.21 3.18
C HIS A 62 -16.87 1.96 1.90
N LEU A 63 -15.70 1.64 1.36
CA LEU A 63 -15.16 2.20 0.12
C LEU A 63 -14.88 1.04 -0.85
N ALA A 64 -15.50 1.08 -2.03
CA ALA A 64 -15.23 0.14 -3.11
C ALA A 64 -14.44 0.84 -4.21
N LEU A 65 -13.28 0.27 -4.57
CA LEU A 65 -12.37 0.80 -5.58
C LEU A 65 -12.07 -0.27 -6.63
N LEU A 66 -11.97 0.12 -7.90
CA LEU A 66 -11.36 -0.68 -8.94
C LEU A 66 -9.88 -0.29 -9.06
N VAL A 67 -8.99 -1.28 -9.02
CA VAL A 67 -7.54 -1.06 -9.06
C VAL A 67 -6.92 -1.95 -10.13
N GLU A 68 -6.20 -1.33 -11.05
CA GLU A 68 -5.26 -2.02 -11.95
C GLU A 68 -3.84 -1.59 -11.55
N CYS A 69 -2.96 -2.56 -11.32
CA CYS A 69 -1.65 -2.31 -10.75
C CYS A 69 -0.58 -3.31 -11.20
N SER A 70 0.68 -2.91 -11.08
CA SER A 70 1.82 -3.78 -11.34
C SER A 70 1.92 -4.93 -10.33
N LYS A 71 2.65 -5.98 -10.71
CA LYS A 71 3.02 -7.07 -9.79
C LYS A 71 3.68 -6.55 -8.51
N GLY A 72 3.45 -7.23 -7.39
CA GLY A 72 4.03 -6.86 -6.10
C GLY A 72 3.33 -5.72 -5.37
N THR A 73 2.22 -5.19 -5.91
CA THR A 73 1.38 -4.19 -5.22
C THR A 73 0.64 -4.82 -4.04
N TYR A 74 0.74 -4.19 -2.88
CA TYR A 74 0.01 -4.61 -1.69
C TYR A 74 -1.28 -3.81 -1.56
N ILE A 75 -2.41 -4.35 -2.03
CA ILE A 75 -3.73 -3.70 -1.95
C ILE A 75 -4.10 -3.31 -0.51
N ARG A 76 -3.70 -4.12 0.49
CA ARG A 76 -3.89 -3.79 1.91
C ARG A 76 -3.12 -2.54 2.35
N ALA A 77 -1.89 -2.37 1.87
CA ALA A 77 -1.10 -1.17 2.15
C ALA A 77 -1.71 0.04 1.43
N LEU A 78 -2.10 -0.12 0.15
CA LEU A 78 -2.79 0.91 -0.61
C LEU A 78 -4.07 1.40 0.08
N ALA A 79 -4.95 0.49 0.52
CA ALA A 79 -6.19 0.81 1.20
C ALA A 79 -5.94 1.58 2.52
N ARG A 80 -4.97 1.13 3.33
CA ARG A 80 -4.57 1.81 4.56
C ARG A 80 -4.05 3.23 4.29
N ASP A 81 -3.23 3.40 3.26
CA ASP A 81 -2.60 4.68 2.95
C ASP A 81 -3.62 5.66 2.34
N ILE A 82 -4.57 5.18 1.52
CA ILE A 82 -5.73 5.95 1.05
C ILE A 82 -6.59 6.41 2.24
N TRP A 83 -6.88 5.51 3.19
CA TRP A 83 -7.66 5.85 4.39
C TRP A 83 -7.00 6.96 5.22
N ARG A 84 -5.67 6.90 5.36
CA ARG A 84 -4.89 7.94 6.05
C ARG A 84 -4.79 9.25 5.26
N GLY A 85 -5.06 9.22 3.96
CA GLY A 85 -4.78 10.34 3.06
C GLY A 85 -3.29 10.68 2.96
N ALA A 86 -2.41 9.72 3.29
CA ALA A 86 -0.98 9.94 3.40
C ALA A 86 -0.17 8.79 2.80
N ARG A 87 0.84 9.14 2.03
CA ARG A 87 1.83 8.21 1.49
C ARG A 87 2.81 7.84 2.61
N LEU A 88 2.80 6.60 3.08
CA LEU A 88 3.67 6.17 4.20
C LEU A 88 5.11 5.86 3.78
N TRP A 89 5.44 6.07 2.51
CA TRP A 89 6.81 6.08 2.05
C TRP A 89 7.34 7.51 2.09
N ARG A 90 8.39 7.75 2.89
CA ARG A 90 9.18 8.97 2.73
C ARG A 90 9.78 8.95 1.33
N THR A 91 9.46 9.94 0.50
CA THR A 91 10.19 10.20 -0.74
C THR A 91 11.62 10.61 -0.39
N PRO A 92 12.63 9.92 -0.92
CA PRO A 92 13.79 10.62 -1.44
C PRO A 92 13.86 10.31 -2.93
N CYS A 93 12.88 10.78 -3.68
CA CYS A 93 13.03 10.87 -5.13
C CYS A 93 13.15 12.35 -5.48
N ARG A 94 14.27 12.95 -5.05
CA ARG A 94 14.92 13.97 -5.86
C ARG A 94 15.79 13.19 -6.86
N ALA A 95 15.38 13.21 -8.11
CA ALA A 95 16.31 13.22 -9.24
C ALA A 95 16.21 14.63 -9.82
#